data_AF-A0A0N1I7L1-F1
#
_entry.id   AF-A0A0N1I7L1-F1
#
_cell.length_a   1.000
_cell.length_b   1.000
_cell.length_c   1.000
_cell.angle_alpha   90.00
_cell.angle_beta   90.00
_cell.angle_gamma   90.00
#
_symmetry.space_group_name_H-M   'P 1'
#
loop_
_entity.id
_entity.type
_entity.pdbx_description
1 polymer ?
#
loop_
_entity_poly.entity_id
_entity_poly.type
_entity_poly.pdbx_seq_one_letter_code
_entity_poly.pdbx_strand_id
1 'polypeptide(L)'
;MSKKSSSVTASGGEIIGRDGDPSVRKANAQKLKAGYTKKKRFFECCYLSASTVLWCSNVISCGRYFVFASDANAMQLIWMPLFIIGAMCLADLVSGLAHWGLDTWGTPDTPIVGNFIRSFREHHVDQTAMCKHDFIETNADTTLPLLPFLLLQYLSIWSRKNTSGNGYVANLHAANIGVQVFLCTFFIFVAITNEIHKWSHQAKQSLMVRKAMSIGILLSPIAHRKHHKDPFDRSYCITTGWLNPLLDSTNFWRHMESLVTGLTGAVPRSNDQTLLGK
;
A
#
# COMPACT_ATOMS: atom_id res chain seq x y z
N MET A 1 -68.75 16.12 -24.84
CA MET A 1 -67.95 15.01 -25.41
C MET A 1 -66.48 15.25 -25.08
N SER A 2 -65.92 14.34 -24.28
CA SER A 2 -64.51 14.31 -23.85
C SER A 2 -63.60 13.81 -24.98
N LYS A 3 -62.41 14.40 -25.14
CA LYS A 3 -61.23 13.67 -25.66
C LYS A 3 -59.96 14.12 -24.92
N LYS A 4 -59.22 13.10 -24.50
CA LYS A 4 -58.07 13.06 -23.58
C LYS A 4 -56.73 13.39 -24.27
N SER A 5 -55.86 14.02 -23.48
CA SER A 5 -54.43 13.73 -23.24
C SER A 5 -53.59 13.01 -24.32
N SER A 6 -52.43 13.60 -24.63
CA SER A 6 -51.13 12.92 -24.43
C SER A 6 -49.99 13.94 -24.27
N SER A 7 -49.42 13.97 -23.07
CA SER A 7 -48.17 14.66 -22.73
C SER A 7 -46.98 13.80 -23.14
N VAL A 8 -46.06 14.33 -23.93
CA VAL A 8 -44.72 13.74 -24.11
C VAL A 8 -43.73 14.58 -23.33
N THR A 9 -43.35 14.08 -22.16
CA THR A 9 -42.23 14.55 -21.36
C THR A 9 -40.93 14.16 -22.05
N ALA A 10 -40.19 15.13 -22.57
CA ALA A 10 -38.78 14.95 -22.91
C ALA A 10 -37.97 14.91 -21.60
N SER A 11 -37.57 13.71 -21.19
CA SER A 11 -36.69 13.51 -20.04
C SER A 11 -35.31 14.08 -20.36
N GLY A 12 -34.86 15.02 -19.52
CA GLY A 12 -33.57 15.67 -19.62
C GLY A 12 -32.43 14.66 -19.66
N GLY A 13 -31.63 14.75 -20.72
CA GLY A 13 -30.30 14.15 -20.74
C GLY A 13 -29.44 14.89 -19.71
N GLU A 14 -29.03 14.18 -18.66
CA GLU A 14 -28.00 14.66 -17.75
C GLU A 14 -26.69 14.76 -18.53
N ILE A 15 -26.21 15.99 -18.65
CA ILE A 15 -24.84 16.31 -19.01
C ILE A 15 -23.99 15.91 -17.80
N ILE A 16 -23.51 14.66 -17.77
CA ILE A 16 -22.56 14.22 -16.75
C ILE A 16 -21.21 14.82 -17.12
N GLY A 17 -20.95 15.99 -16.53
CA GLY A 17 -19.71 16.72 -16.63
C GLY A 17 -18.55 15.94 -16.01
N ARG A 18 -17.36 16.23 -16.54
CA ARG A 18 -16.04 15.65 -16.27
C ARG A 18 -15.50 15.80 -14.84
N ASP A 19 -16.38 16.09 -13.88
CA ASP A 19 -16.14 16.22 -12.45
C ASP A 19 -17.32 15.56 -11.74
N GLY A 20 -17.12 14.34 -11.20
CA GLY A 20 -18.21 13.59 -10.54
C GLY A 20 -18.99 14.44 -9.52
N ASP A 21 -20.32 14.28 -9.51
CA ASP A 21 -21.28 15.09 -8.76
C ASP A 21 -20.79 15.41 -7.32
N PRO A 22 -20.68 16.71 -6.95
CA PRO A 22 -20.32 17.14 -5.59
C PRO A 22 -21.16 16.50 -4.47
N SER A 23 -22.41 16.14 -4.76
CA SER A 23 -23.32 15.47 -3.80
C SER A 23 -22.84 14.05 -3.46
N VAL A 24 -22.41 13.30 -4.49
CA VAL A 24 -21.86 11.94 -4.37
C VAL A 24 -20.53 11.96 -3.63
N ARG A 25 -19.64 12.92 -3.96
CA ARG A 25 -18.36 13.11 -3.25
C ARG A 25 -18.59 13.35 -1.76
N LYS A 26 -19.52 14.24 -1.42
CA LYS A 26 -19.86 14.55 -0.03
C LYS A 26 -20.42 13.34 0.72
N ALA A 27 -21.29 12.56 0.09
CA ALA A 27 -21.85 11.34 0.67
C ALA A 27 -20.76 10.27 0.93
N ASN A 28 -19.83 10.08 -0.02
CA ASN A 28 -18.71 9.15 0.13
C ASN A 28 -17.77 9.56 1.27
N ALA A 29 -17.40 10.85 1.34
CA ALA A 29 -16.59 11.40 2.41
C ALA A 29 -17.27 11.24 3.79
N GLN A 30 -18.60 11.43 3.87
CA GLN A 30 -19.36 11.19 5.10
C GLN A 30 -19.36 9.71 5.50
N LYS A 31 -19.53 8.78 4.55
CA LYS A 31 -19.51 7.32 4.82
C LYS A 31 -18.11 6.86 5.25
N LEU A 32 -17.04 7.40 4.68
CA LEU A 32 -15.66 7.16 5.16
C LEU A 32 -15.47 7.68 6.59
N LYS A 33 -15.86 8.93 6.85
CA LYS A 33 -15.76 9.54 8.19
C LYS A 33 -16.56 8.77 9.24
N ALA A 34 -17.75 8.26 8.88
CA ALA A 34 -18.58 7.45 9.77
C ALA A 34 -17.92 6.11 10.14
N GLY A 35 -17.09 5.54 9.27
CA GLY A 35 -16.28 4.36 9.58
C GLY A 35 -15.20 4.62 10.65
N TYR A 36 -14.85 5.89 10.87
CA TYR A 36 -13.83 6.29 11.83
C TYR A 36 -14.40 6.46 13.24
N THR A 37 -14.42 5.35 13.98
CA THR A 37 -14.93 5.30 15.36
C THR A 37 -13.81 5.31 16.39
N LYS A 38 -14.10 5.71 17.63
CA LYS A 38 -13.15 5.57 18.75
C LYS A 38 -12.68 4.12 18.94
N LYS A 39 -13.56 3.15 18.66
CA LYS A 39 -13.23 1.71 18.69
C LYS A 39 -12.24 1.34 17.59
N LYS A 40 -12.43 1.81 16.35
CA LYS A 40 -11.45 1.63 15.26
C LYS A 40 -10.10 2.19 15.66
N ARG A 41 -10.08 3.45 16.12
CA ARG A 41 -8.84 4.12 16.58
C ARG A 41 -8.12 3.35 17.68
N PHE A 42 -8.85 2.79 18.64
CA PHE A 42 -8.25 1.95 19.67
C PHE A 42 -7.56 0.71 19.07
N PHE A 43 -8.23 -0.02 18.18
CA PHE A 43 -7.61 -1.18 17.51
C PHE A 43 -6.41 -0.80 16.65
N GLU A 44 -6.50 0.32 15.92
CA GLU A 44 -5.39 0.90 15.16
C GLU A 44 -4.16 1.09 16.02
N CYS A 45 -4.32 1.75 17.17
CA CYS A 45 -3.25 1.92 18.13
C CYS A 45 -2.70 0.57 18.62
N CYS A 46 -3.56 -0.40 18.93
CA CYS A 46 -3.13 -1.71 19.44
C CYS A 46 -2.26 -2.47 18.43
N TYR A 47 -2.76 -2.70 17.21
CA TYR A 47 -2.02 -3.52 16.25
C TYR A 47 -0.80 -2.76 15.68
N LEU A 48 -0.85 -1.42 15.57
CA LEU A 48 0.31 -0.61 15.15
C LEU A 48 1.41 -0.69 16.21
N SER A 49 1.05 -0.56 17.49
CA SER A 49 2.00 -0.67 18.60
C SER A 49 2.60 -2.06 18.67
N ALA A 50 1.79 -3.12 18.58
CA ALA A 50 2.28 -4.50 18.59
C ALA A 50 3.23 -4.78 17.42
N SER A 51 2.89 -4.33 16.21
CA SER A 51 3.75 -4.46 15.03
C SER A 51 5.07 -3.72 15.21
N THR A 52 5.01 -2.49 15.75
CA THR A 52 6.18 -1.66 16.02
C THR A 52 7.11 -2.33 17.03
N VAL A 53 6.58 -2.87 18.12
CA VAL A 53 7.37 -3.57 19.15
C VAL A 53 8.06 -4.81 18.57
N LEU A 54 7.34 -5.63 17.80
CA LEU A 54 7.91 -6.82 17.15
C LEU A 54 9.00 -6.44 16.15
N TRP A 55 8.74 -5.46 15.28
CA TRP A 55 9.70 -4.98 14.30
C TRP A 55 10.96 -4.41 14.97
N CYS A 56 10.81 -3.52 15.95
CA CYS A 56 11.93 -2.96 16.71
C CYS A 56 12.75 -4.07 17.39
N SER A 57 12.08 -5.08 17.98
CA SER A 57 12.76 -6.22 18.59
C SER A 57 13.60 -6.99 17.56
N ASN A 58 13.05 -7.27 16.38
CA ASN A 58 13.76 -7.98 15.31
C ASN A 58 14.94 -7.16 14.78
N VAL A 59 14.78 -5.86 14.56
CA VAL A 59 15.84 -4.95 14.11
C VAL A 59 16.96 -4.85 15.14
N ILE A 60 16.62 -4.69 16.42
CA ILE A 60 17.61 -4.64 17.51
C ILE A 60 18.39 -5.96 17.59
N SER A 61 17.72 -7.11 17.48
CA SER A 61 18.41 -8.41 17.43
C SER A 61 19.36 -8.51 16.24
N CYS A 62 18.94 -8.09 15.05
CA CYS A 62 19.79 -8.07 13.85
C CYS A 62 20.99 -7.12 14.00
N GLY A 63 20.79 -5.92 14.55
CA GLY A 63 21.88 -4.97 14.78
C GLY A 63 22.88 -5.48 15.82
N ARG A 64 22.39 -6.08 16.91
CA ARG A 64 23.21 -6.67 17.96
C ARG A 64 24.01 -7.87 17.47
N TYR A 65 23.50 -8.65 16.52
CA TYR A 65 24.25 -9.74 15.89
C TYR A 65 25.60 -9.24 15.33
N PHE A 66 25.61 -8.13 14.59
CA PHE A 66 26.83 -7.56 14.00
C PHE A 66 27.86 -7.05 15.02
N VAL A 67 27.47 -6.88 16.28
CA VAL A 67 28.36 -6.40 17.35
C VAL A 67 28.85 -7.54 18.23
N PHE A 68 28.01 -8.54 18.49
CA PHE A 68 28.24 -9.53 19.55
C PHE A 68 28.44 -10.96 19.04
N ALA A 69 28.07 -11.28 17.80
CA ALA A 69 28.28 -12.62 17.26
C ALA A 69 29.72 -12.78 16.74
N SER A 70 30.39 -13.87 17.12
CA SER A 70 31.77 -14.14 16.70
C SER A 70 31.90 -14.51 15.22
N ASP A 71 30.80 -14.89 14.56
CA ASP A 71 30.76 -15.20 13.13
C ASP A 71 30.38 -14.00 12.24
N ALA A 72 30.03 -12.86 12.86
CA ALA A 72 29.76 -11.63 12.13
C ALA A 72 31.07 -11.07 11.56
N ASN A 73 31.12 -10.92 10.23
CA ASN A 73 32.28 -10.40 9.54
C ASN A 73 31.89 -9.43 8.42
N ALA A 74 32.91 -8.82 7.79
CA ALA A 74 32.72 -7.80 6.77
C ALA A 74 31.93 -8.32 5.55
N MET A 75 31.98 -9.62 5.24
CA MET A 75 31.24 -10.18 4.11
C MET A 75 29.73 -10.03 4.32
N GLN A 76 29.20 -10.29 5.52
CA GLN A 76 27.76 -10.11 5.74
C GLN A 76 27.36 -8.65 5.49
N LEU A 77 28.15 -7.68 5.97
CA LEU A 77 27.86 -6.25 5.75
C LEU A 77 27.87 -5.87 4.27
N ILE A 78 28.81 -6.40 3.48
CA ILE A 78 28.90 -6.14 2.04
C ILE A 78 27.67 -6.64 1.28
N TRP A 79 27.07 -7.75 1.72
CA TRP A 79 25.86 -8.30 1.10
C TRP A 79 24.56 -7.64 1.58
N MET A 80 24.55 -6.90 2.70
CA MET A 80 23.33 -6.26 3.21
C MET A 80 22.62 -5.33 2.21
N PRO A 81 23.32 -4.48 1.43
CA PRO A 81 22.68 -3.67 0.39
C PRO A 81 21.85 -4.49 -0.60
N LEU A 82 22.29 -5.70 -0.97
CA LEU A 82 21.53 -6.58 -1.89
C LEU A 82 20.21 -7.02 -1.25
N PHE A 83 20.22 -7.43 0.02
CA PHE A 83 19.01 -7.81 0.76
C PHE A 83 18.07 -6.61 0.95
N ILE A 84 18.62 -5.42 1.25
CA ILE A 84 17.83 -4.19 1.41
C ILE A 84 17.15 -3.80 0.09
N ILE A 85 17.90 -3.78 -1.01
CA ILE A 85 17.36 -3.45 -2.35
C ILE A 85 16.31 -4.48 -2.76
N GLY A 86 16.59 -5.78 -2.58
CA GLY A 86 15.63 -6.85 -2.87
C GLY A 86 14.34 -6.70 -2.07
N ALA A 87 14.43 -6.34 -0.78
CA ALA A 87 13.29 -6.12 0.08
C ALA A 87 12.47 -4.89 -0.35
N MET A 88 13.14 -3.81 -0.74
CA MET A 88 12.49 -2.61 -1.28
C MET A 88 11.78 -2.89 -2.61
N CYS A 89 12.41 -3.65 -3.52
CA CYS A 89 11.78 -4.09 -4.77
C CYS A 89 10.53 -4.94 -4.50
N LEU A 90 10.60 -5.89 -3.56
CA LEU A 90 9.44 -6.72 -3.22
C LEU A 90 8.32 -5.89 -2.56
N ALA A 91 8.66 -4.95 -1.67
CA ALA A 91 7.70 -4.04 -1.07
C ALA A 91 7.04 -3.14 -2.14
N ASP A 92 7.80 -2.70 -3.14
CA ASP A 92 7.28 -1.94 -4.28
C ASP A 92 6.31 -2.78 -5.12
N LEU A 93 6.66 -4.03 -5.42
CA LEU A 93 5.77 -4.96 -6.14
C LEU A 93 4.47 -5.21 -5.38
N VAL A 94 4.57 -5.53 -4.08
CA VAL A 94 3.41 -5.79 -3.22
C VAL A 94 2.51 -4.57 -3.14
N SER A 95 3.08 -3.37 -3.04
CA SER A 95 2.31 -2.12 -3.07
C SER A 95 1.54 -1.97 -4.39
N GLY A 96 2.19 -2.30 -5.52
CA GLY A 96 1.57 -2.25 -6.84
C GLY A 96 0.44 -3.25 -7.02
N LEU A 97 0.64 -4.50 -6.57
CA LEU A 97 -0.40 -5.54 -6.61
C LEU A 97 -1.62 -5.16 -5.76
N ALA A 98 -1.41 -4.63 -4.56
CA ALA A 98 -2.49 -4.17 -3.70
C ALA A 98 -3.24 -2.99 -4.31
N HIS A 99 -2.51 -1.99 -4.81
CA HIS A 99 -3.07 -0.80 -5.44
C HIS A 99 -3.89 -1.17 -6.69
N TRP A 100 -3.27 -1.88 -7.63
CA TRP A 100 -3.94 -2.39 -8.82
C TRP A 100 -5.17 -3.23 -8.50
N GLY A 101 -5.09 -4.11 -7.49
CA GLY A 101 -6.22 -4.94 -7.08
C GLY A 101 -7.43 -4.13 -6.61
N LEU A 102 -7.20 -3.12 -5.76
CA LEU A 102 -8.24 -2.27 -5.17
C LEU A 102 -8.82 -1.28 -6.20
N ASP A 103 -8.02 -0.84 -7.17
CA ASP A 103 -8.48 -0.01 -8.26
C ASP A 103 -9.31 -0.82 -9.27
N THR A 104 -8.92 -2.06 -9.53
CA THR A 104 -9.44 -2.81 -10.66
C THR A 104 -10.73 -3.55 -10.35
N TRP A 105 -10.88 -4.09 -9.14
CA TRP A 105 -12.00 -4.99 -8.82
C TRP A 105 -12.84 -4.58 -7.62
N GLY A 106 -14.03 -5.14 -7.60
CA GLY A 106 -15.00 -4.97 -6.53
C GLY A 106 -15.67 -3.59 -6.54
N THR A 107 -16.42 -3.37 -5.46
CA THR A 107 -17.16 -2.13 -5.23
C THR A 107 -16.93 -1.65 -3.79
N PRO A 108 -17.23 -0.38 -3.50
CA PRO A 108 -17.24 0.13 -2.12
C PRO A 108 -18.14 -0.63 -1.13
N ASP A 109 -19.02 -1.51 -1.61
CA ASP A 109 -19.93 -2.32 -0.79
C ASP A 109 -19.47 -3.78 -0.68
N THR A 110 -18.27 -4.11 -1.20
CA THR A 110 -17.66 -5.44 -1.05
C THR A 110 -17.39 -5.71 0.43
N PRO A 111 -17.81 -6.87 0.98
CA PRO A 111 -17.55 -7.20 2.37
C PRO A 111 -16.07 -7.15 2.70
N ILE A 112 -15.74 -6.65 3.90
CA ILE A 112 -14.37 -6.57 4.45
C ILE A 112 -13.47 -5.53 3.73
N VAL A 113 -13.37 -5.58 2.39
CA VAL A 113 -12.42 -4.76 1.61
C VAL A 113 -13.02 -3.50 0.99
N GLY A 114 -14.34 -3.33 1.01
CA GLY A 114 -15.04 -2.22 0.34
C GLY A 114 -14.59 -0.82 0.79
N ASN A 115 -14.21 -0.65 2.06
CA ASN A 115 -13.67 0.62 2.55
C ASN A 115 -12.29 0.93 1.94
N PHE A 116 -11.45 -0.09 1.72
CA PHE A 116 -10.16 0.08 1.04
C PHE A 116 -10.37 0.41 -0.43
N ILE A 117 -11.23 -0.32 -1.13
CA ILE A 117 -11.62 -0.04 -2.52
C ILE A 117 -12.13 1.40 -2.66
N ARG A 118 -12.99 1.86 -1.75
CA ARG A 118 -13.47 3.24 -1.76
C ARG A 118 -12.30 4.22 -1.61
N SER A 119 -11.45 4.06 -0.60
CA SER A 119 -10.33 4.98 -0.36
C SER A 119 -9.38 5.04 -1.57
N PHE A 120 -9.10 3.90 -2.19
CA PHE A 120 -8.27 3.79 -3.38
C PHE A 120 -8.95 4.29 -4.66
N ARG A 121 -10.28 4.37 -4.75
CA ARG A 121 -10.90 4.99 -5.94
C ARG A 121 -11.19 6.47 -5.75
N GLU A 122 -11.52 6.88 -4.53
CA GLU A 122 -11.77 8.28 -4.19
C GLU A 122 -10.51 9.14 -4.37
N HIS A 123 -9.31 8.58 -4.17
CA HIS A 123 -8.07 9.36 -4.36
C HIS A 123 -7.81 9.74 -5.83
N HIS A 124 -8.44 9.08 -6.82
CA HIS A 124 -8.37 9.52 -8.22
C HIS A 124 -9.22 10.78 -8.45
N VAL A 125 -10.19 11.03 -7.58
CA VAL A 125 -11.13 12.16 -7.63
C VAL A 125 -10.68 13.32 -6.74
N ASP A 126 -10.26 13.04 -5.50
CA ASP A 126 -9.60 13.99 -4.58
C ASP A 126 -8.28 13.41 -4.07
N GLN A 127 -7.22 13.62 -4.86
CA GLN A 127 -5.84 13.23 -4.56
C GLN A 127 -5.35 13.73 -3.19
N THR A 128 -5.86 14.88 -2.75
CA THR A 128 -5.40 15.52 -1.51
C THR A 128 -6.19 15.08 -0.27
N ALA A 129 -7.27 14.31 -0.43
CA ALA A 129 -8.07 13.80 0.69
C ALA A 129 -7.20 13.02 1.69
N MET A 130 -6.35 12.11 1.18
CA MET A 130 -5.43 11.31 2.01
C MET A 130 -4.44 12.17 2.80
N CYS A 131 -4.10 13.37 2.32
CA CYS A 131 -3.20 14.28 3.02
C CYS A 131 -3.80 14.84 4.32
N LYS A 132 -5.12 14.71 4.53
CA LYS A 132 -5.84 15.16 5.73
C LYS A 132 -5.80 14.15 6.88
N HIS A 133 -5.42 12.90 6.61
CA HIS A 133 -5.36 11.83 7.61
C HIS A 133 -4.12 12.01 8.49
N ASP A 134 -4.22 11.62 9.76
CA ASP A 134 -3.04 11.54 10.63
C ASP A 134 -2.20 10.28 10.37
N PHE A 135 -1.07 10.13 11.07
CA PHE A 135 -0.15 9.02 10.87
C PHE A 135 -0.79 7.65 11.16
N ILE A 136 -1.64 7.58 12.18
CA ILE A 136 -2.28 6.32 12.59
C ILE A 136 -3.33 5.94 11.54
N GLU A 137 -4.21 6.87 11.18
CA GLU A 137 -5.22 6.63 10.15
C GLU A 137 -4.60 6.25 8.80
N THR A 138 -3.42 6.79 8.46
CA THR A 138 -2.73 6.50 7.20
C THR A 138 -2.07 5.10 7.20
N ASN A 139 -1.46 4.69 8.31
CA ASN A 139 -0.50 3.56 8.33
C ASN A 139 -0.89 2.42 9.25
N ALA A 140 -1.91 2.57 10.10
CA ALA A 140 -2.27 1.50 11.00
C ALA A 140 -2.74 0.27 10.17
N ASP A 141 -3.72 0.44 9.29
CA ASP A 141 -4.35 -0.70 8.60
C ASP A 141 -3.35 -1.51 7.73
N THR A 142 -2.23 -0.92 7.27
CA THR A 142 -1.15 -1.64 6.56
C THR A 142 -0.33 -2.56 7.47
N THR A 143 -0.29 -2.29 8.77
CA THR A 143 0.45 -3.13 9.74
C THR A 143 -0.32 -4.35 10.22
N LEU A 144 -1.65 -4.32 10.18
CA LEU A 144 -2.48 -5.43 10.65
C LEU A 144 -2.18 -6.75 9.92
N PRO A 145 -2.08 -6.81 8.57
CA PRO A 145 -1.68 -8.02 7.85
C PRO A 145 -0.24 -8.45 8.14
N LEU A 146 0.63 -7.55 8.58
CA LEU A 146 2.04 -7.84 8.86
C LEU A 146 2.25 -8.54 10.21
N LEU A 147 1.35 -8.33 11.18
CA LEU A 147 1.45 -8.89 12.53
C LEU A 147 1.81 -10.39 12.59
N PRO A 148 1.10 -11.31 11.89
CA PRO A 148 1.45 -12.73 11.95
C PRO A 148 2.85 -13.02 11.40
N PHE A 149 3.31 -12.29 10.38
CA PHE A 149 4.63 -12.47 9.80
C PHE A 149 5.73 -11.87 10.68
N LEU A 150 5.49 -10.72 11.29
CA LEU A 150 6.37 -10.10 12.29
C LEU A 150 6.53 -11.00 13.52
N LEU A 151 5.43 -11.60 13.98
CA LEU A 151 5.45 -12.56 15.07
C LEU A 151 6.21 -13.83 14.67
N LEU A 152 5.97 -14.37 13.47
CA LEU A 152 6.71 -15.53 12.98
C LEU A 152 8.21 -15.24 12.87
N GLN A 153 8.58 -14.06 12.38
CA GLN A 153 9.98 -13.63 12.33
C GLN A 153 10.57 -13.53 13.73
N TYR A 154 9.87 -12.88 14.66
CA TYR A 154 10.29 -12.77 16.07
C TYR A 154 10.49 -14.15 16.69
N LEU A 155 9.53 -15.06 16.51
CA LEU A 155 9.65 -16.43 16.95
C LEU A 155 10.80 -17.15 16.24
N SER A 156 11.06 -16.93 14.95
CA SER A 156 12.22 -17.55 14.29
C SER A 156 13.57 -17.13 14.89
N ILE A 157 13.65 -15.89 15.37
CA ILE A 157 14.84 -15.30 16.01
C ILE A 157 14.96 -15.78 17.47
N TRP A 158 13.85 -15.96 18.19
CA TRP A 158 13.85 -16.21 19.65
C TRP A 158 13.38 -17.60 20.10
N SER A 159 12.79 -18.42 19.23
CA SER A 159 12.21 -19.74 19.59
C SER A 159 13.22 -20.86 19.76
N ARG A 160 14.42 -20.72 19.20
CA ARG A 160 15.48 -21.74 19.29
C ARG A 160 16.72 -21.15 19.94
N LYS A 161 17.32 -21.90 20.86
CA LYS A 161 18.70 -21.62 21.27
C LYS A 161 19.56 -21.62 20.02
N ASN A 162 20.36 -20.58 19.85
CA ASN A 162 21.30 -20.50 18.75
C ASN A 162 22.31 -21.65 18.86
N THR A 163 22.31 -22.57 17.90
CA THR A 163 23.24 -23.72 17.85
C THR A 163 24.43 -23.48 16.94
N SER A 164 24.60 -22.27 16.39
CA SER A 164 25.72 -21.94 15.50
C SER A 164 27.07 -21.86 16.22
N GLY A 165 27.08 -21.80 17.56
CA GLY A 165 28.30 -21.65 18.35
C GLY A 165 28.91 -20.24 18.27
N ASN A 166 28.24 -19.27 17.66
CA ASN A 166 28.76 -17.91 17.47
C ASN A 166 28.66 -16.98 18.70
N GLY A 167 28.35 -17.54 19.88
CA GLY A 167 28.29 -16.79 21.14
C GLY A 167 27.10 -15.82 21.28
N TYR A 168 26.22 -15.68 20.27
CA TYR A 168 25.10 -14.75 20.32
C TYR A 168 23.79 -15.44 20.76
N VAL A 169 23.02 -14.77 21.64
CA VAL A 169 21.88 -15.38 22.36
C VAL A 169 20.69 -15.72 21.45
N ALA A 170 20.41 -14.90 20.44
CA ALA A 170 19.30 -15.12 19.53
C ALA A 170 19.75 -16.00 18.34
N ASN A 171 18.80 -16.69 17.70
CA ASN A 171 19.00 -17.58 16.56
C ASN A 171 19.38 -16.82 15.27
N LEU A 172 20.49 -16.10 15.31
CA LEU A 172 21.07 -15.32 14.23
C LEU A 172 22.51 -15.77 14.00
N HIS A 173 22.83 -16.05 12.74
CA HIS A 173 24.13 -16.53 12.30
C HIS A 173 24.39 -16.10 10.85
N ALA A 174 25.63 -16.26 10.40
CA ALA A 174 26.11 -15.78 9.10
C ALA A 174 25.21 -16.18 7.91
N ALA A 175 24.59 -17.36 7.97
CA ALA A 175 23.76 -17.89 6.89
C ALA A 175 22.31 -17.36 6.88
N ASN A 176 21.78 -16.81 7.98
CA ASN A 176 20.38 -16.35 8.04
C ASN A 176 20.21 -14.84 8.23
N ILE A 177 21.26 -14.12 8.67
CA ILE A 177 21.17 -12.69 8.99
C ILE A 177 20.67 -11.84 7.81
N GLY A 178 21.08 -12.17 6.58
CA GLY A 178 20.65 -11.45 5.38
C GLY A 178 19.14 -11.53 5.16
N VAL A 179 18.54 -12.71 5.32
CA VAL A 179 17.08 -12.90 5.22
C VAL A 179 16.35 -12.13 6.33
N GLN A 180 16.92 -12.07 7.53
CA GLN A 180 16.30 -11.34 8.65
C GLN A 180 16.33 -9.82 8.42
N VAL A 181 17.44 -9.30 7.88
CA VAL A 181 17.55 -7.89 7.46
C VAL A 181 16.60 -7.59 6.28
N PHE A 182 16.50 -8.51 5.32
CA PHE A 182 15.52 -8.42 4.22
C PHE A 182 14.11 -8.29 4.78
N LEU A 183 13.69 -9.17 5.69
CA LEU A 183 12.34 -9.15 6.25
C LEU A 183 12.08 -7.88 7.07
N CYS A 184 13.03 -7.45 7.90
CA CYS A 184 12.93 -6.18 8.61
C CYS A 184 12.75 -5.00 7.66
N THR A 185 13.52 -4.96 6.56
CA THR A 185 13.42 -3.91 5.53
C THR A 185 12.09 -3.99 4.79
N PHE A 186 11.68 -5.18 4.37
CA PHE A 186 10.43 -5.40 3.66
C PHE A 186 9.22 -4.94 4.50
N PHE A 187 9.16 -5.34 5.77
CA PHE A 187 8.04 -4.99 6.65
C PHE A 187 7.96 -3.49 6.94
N ILE A 188 9.08 -2.78 7.12
CA ILE A 188 9.01 -1.34 7.34
C ILE A 188 8.51 -0.60 6.09
N PHE A 189 8.97 -0.97 4.90
CA PHE A 189 8.53 -0.33 3.66
C PHE A 189 7.06 -0.63 3.35
N VAL A 190 6.58 -1.85 3.59
CA VAL A 190 5.15 -2.16 3.48
C VAL A 190 4.33 -1.39 4.52
N ALA A 191 4.79 -1.30 5.76
CA ALA A 191 4.08 -0.56 6.82
C ALA A 191 3.89 0.92 6.47
N ILE A 192 4.92 1.57 5.92
CA ILE A 192 4.90 3.02 5.60
C ILE A 192 4.47 3.33 4.16
N THR A 193 4.09 2.34 3.34
CA THR A 193 3.79 2.56 1.91
C THR A 193 2.67 3.58 1.70
N ASN A 194 1.67 3.61 2.59
CA ASN A 194 0.58 4.58 2.53
C ASN A 194 1.04 5.98 2.89
N GLU A 195 1.95 6.14 3.86
CA GLU A 195 2.57 7.43 4.15
C GLU A 195 3.40 7.93 2.98
N ILE A 196 4.14 7.06 2.29
CA ILE A 196 4.89 7.42 1.09
C ILE A 196 3.95 7.87 -0.03
N HIS A 197 2.87 7.13 -0.27
CA HIS A 197 1.82 7.49 -1.22
C HIS A 197 1.21 8.86 -0.87
N LYS A 198 0.85 9.09 0.39
CA LYS A 198 0.36 10.39 0.88
C LYS A 198 1.37 11.51 0.63
N TRP A 199 2.65 11.31 0.92
CA TRP A 199 3.68 12.32 0.65
C TRP A 199 3.81 12.65 -0.84
N SER A 200 3.50 11.71 -1.73
CA SER A 200 3.50 11.95 -3.18
C SER A 200 2.38 12.91 -3.64
N HIS A 201 1.33 13.08 -2.83
CA HIS A 201 0.22 14.01 -3.07
C HIS A 201 0.33 15.32 -2.29
N GLN A 202 1.20 15.40 -1.28
CA GLN A 202 1.38 16.61 -0.50
C GLN A 202 1.97 17.76 -1.32
N ALA A 203 1.46 18.97 -1.10
CA ALA A 203 2.02 20.18 -1.72
C ALA A 203 3.45 20.49 -1.25
N LYS A 204 3.79 20.14 0.01
CA LYS A 204 5.11 20.38 0.59
C LYS A 204 5.51 19.26 1.55
N GLN A 205 6.49 18.46 1.16
CA GLN A 205 7.09 17.41 1.99
C GLN A 205 8.15 17.99 2.93
N SER A 206 8.44 17.27 4.01
CA SER A 206 9.60 17.57 4.87
C SER A 206 10.92 17.48 4.08
N LEU A 207 11.98 18.11 4.60
CA LEU A 207 13.28 18.11 3.92
C LEU A 207 13.85 16.70 3.74
N MET A 208 13.69 15.83 4.75
CA MET A 208 14.18 14.45 4.72
C MET A 208 13.45 13.63 3.65
N VAL A 209 12.12 13.69 3.64
CA VAL A 209 11.29 12.98 2.67
C VAL A 209 11.63 13.42 1.24
N ARG A 210 11.72 14.73 1.02
CA ARG A 210 12.07 15.29 -0.30
C ARG A 210 13.45 14.85 -0.78
N LYS A 211 14.44 14.81 0.11
CA LYS A 211 15.78 14.29 -0.21
C LYS A 211 15.71 12.82 -0.60
N ALA A 212 15.03 11.99 0.19
CA ALA A 212 14.86 10.57 -0.10
C ALA A 212 14.13 10.32 -1.44
N MET A 213 13.12 11.12 -1.77
CA MET A 213 12.46 11.11 -3.09
C MET A 213 13.42 11.55 -4.22
N SER A 214 14.24 12.57 -3.99
CA SER A 214 15.16 13.10 -5.02
C SER A 214 16.26 12.12 -5.42
N ILE A 215 16.67 11.24 -4.50
CA ILE A 215 17.65 10.16 -4.77
C ILE A 215 16.96 8.83 -5.13
N GLY A 216 15.63 8.84 -5.28
CA GLY A 216 14.86 7.69 -5.74
C GLY A 216 14.61 6.59 -4.70
N ILE A 217 14.85 6.82 -3.40
CA ILE A 217 14.54 5.83 -2.36
C ILE A 217 13.03 5.73 -2.12
N LEU A 218 12.31 6.85 -2.27
CA LEU A 218 10.85 6.92 -2.08
C LEU A 218 10.18 7.38 -3.37
N LEU A 219 8.94 6.95 -3.58
CA LEU A 219 8.11 7.40 -4.70
C LEU A 219 7.99 8.93 -4.74
N SER A 220 8.29 9.55 -5.88
CA SER A 220 8.13 11.01 -6.04
C SER A 220 6.74 11.39 -6.56
N PRO A 221 6.26 12.62 -6.29
CA PRO A 221 5.03 13.15 -6.89
C PRO A 221 5.01 13.08 -8.42
N ILE A 222 6.16 13.32 -9.06
CA ILE A 222 6.29 13.30 -10.53
C ILE A 222 6.11 11.87 -11.06
N ALA A 223 6.72 10.89 -10.40
CA ALA A 223 6.56 9.48 -10.76
C ALA A 223 5.11 9.03 -10.58
N HIS A 224 4.51 9.35 -9.43
CA HIS A 224 3.14 8.94 -9.12
C HIS A 224 2.08 9.60 -10.02
N ARG A 225 2.30 10.84 -10.48
CA ARG A 225 1.38 11.52 -11.40
C ARG A 225 1.11 10.74 -12.70
N LYS A 226 2.02 9.85 -13.11
CA LYS A 226 1.80 8.99 -14.29
C LYS A 226 0.60 8.04 -14.11
N HIS A 227 0.39 7.56 -12.89
CA HIS A 227 -0.75 6.73 -12.53
C HIS A 227 -2.07 7.53 -12.56
N HIS A 228 -2.04 8.80 -12.11
CA HIS A 228 -3.19 9.72 -12.13
C HIS A 228 -3.58 10.25 -13.52
N LYS A 229 -2.98 9.72 -14.59
CA LYS A 229 -3.37 10.05 -15.95
C LYS A 229 -4.37 9.03 -16.45
N ASP A 230 -5.47 9.49 -17.04
CA ASP A 230 -6.41 8.61 -17.75
C ASP A 230 -5.65 7.63 -18.67
N PRO A 231 -5.98 6.32 -18.62
CA PRO A 231 -7.14 5.70 -17.97
C PRO A 231 -6.84 5.02 -16.60
N PHE A 232 -5.88 5.52 -15.81
CA PHE A 232 -5.51 4.99 -14.48
C PHE A 232 -5.08 3.51 -14.48
N ASP A 233 -4.36 3.10 -15.51
CA ASP A 233 -4.13 1.69 -15.85
C ASP A 233 -2.67 1.21 -15.71
N ARG A 234 -1.82 2.04 -15.12
CA ARG A 234 -0.36 1.89 -15.09
C ARG A 234 0.27 2.49 -13.84
N SER A 235 1.56 2.20 -13.64
CA SER A 235 2.39 2.81 -12.59
C SER A 235 1.83 2.63 -11.17
N TYR A 236 1.31 1.45 -10.86
CA TYR A 236 0.63 1.17 -9.59
C TYR A 236 1.55 1.06 -8.37
N CYS A 237 2.85 0.80 -8.54
CA CYS A 237 3.77 0.67 -7.41
C CYS A 237 4.00 2.04 -6.73
N ILE A 238 3.72 2.09 -5.43
CA ILE A 238 3.65 3.33 -4.64
C ILE A 238 4.69 3.42 -3.49
N THR A 239 5.56 2.43 -3.33
CA THR A 239 6.62 2.46 -2.32
C THR A 239 7.83 3.24 -2.83
N THR A 240 8.49 2.73 -3.88
CA THR A 240 9.66 3.36 -4.51
C THR A 240 9.34 3.76 -5.96
N GLY A 241 8.41 3.05 -6.60
CA GLY A 241 8.09 3.18 -8.01
C GLY A 241 9.16 2.61 -8.96
N TRP A 242 10.13 1.85 -8.44
CA TRP A 242 11.23 1.27 -9.22
C TRP A 242 10.75 0.27 -10.26
N LEU A 243 9.71 -0.50 -9.94
CA LEU A 243 9.22 -1.55 -10.84
C LEU A 243 8.25 -1.01 -11.90
N ASN A 244 7.71 0.19 -11.74
CA ASN A 244 6.74 0.77 -12.66
C ASN A 244 7.21 0.77 -14.13
N PRO A 245 8.43 1.25 -14.48
CA PRO A 245 8.89 1.21 -15.88
C PRO A 245 8.89 -0.20 -16.47
N LEU A 246 9.34 -1.20 -15.71
CA LEU A 246 9.40 -2.59 -16.17
C LEU A 246 7.99 -3.18 -16.33
N LEU A 247 7.15 -3.06 -15.31
CA LEU A 247 5.79 -3.62 -15.32
C LEU A 247 4.89 -2.96 -16.38
N ASP A 248 5.04 -1.65 -16.57
CA ASP A 248 4.30 -0.92 -17.60
C ASP A 248 4.79 -1.31 -19.01
N SER A 249 6.11 -1.43 -19.24
CA SER A 249 6.66 -1.80 -20.56
C SER A 249 6.30 -3.22 -21.02
N THR A 250 6.06 -4.12 -20.06
CA THR A 250 5.69 -5.52 -20.32
C THR A 250 4.17 -5.71 -20.35
N ASN A 251 3.38 -4.65 -20.22
CA ASN A 251 1.93 -4.70 -20.06
C ASN A 251 1.49 -5.67 -18.93
N PHE A 252 2.30 -5.81 -17.88
CA PHE A 252 2.10 -6.78 -16.81
C PHE A 252 0.67 -6.75 -16.25
N TRP A 253 0.16 -5.55 -15.96
CA TRP A 253 -1.19 -5.35 -15.42
C TRP A 253 -2.29 -5.84 -16.36
N ARG A 254 -2.15 -5.63 -17.68
CA ARG A 254 -3.12 -6.08 -18.70
C ARG A 254 -3.14 -7.61 -18.80
N HIS A 255 -1.96 -8.24 -18.74
CA HIS A 255 -1.85 -9.70 -18.74
C HIS A 255 -2.48 -10.30 -17.49
N MET A 256 -2.21 -9.71 -16.32
CA MET A 256 -2.78 -10.16 -15.05
C MET A 256 -4.31 -9.98 -15.01
N GLU A 257 -4.85 -8.88 -15.56
CA GLU A 257 -6.29 -8.72 -15.73
C GLU A 257 -6.88 -9.80 -16.63
N SER A 258 -6.25 -10.07 -17.78
CA SER A 258 -6.70 -11.12 -18.72
C SER A 258 -6.69 -12.50 -18.06
N LEU A 259 -5.70 -12.79 -17.23
CA LEU A 259 -5.62 -14.03 -16.44
C LEU A 259 -6.78 -14.11 -15.44
N VAL A 260 -7.03 -13.05 -14.67
CA VAL A 260 -8.15 -13.03 -13.71
C VAL A 260 -9.49 -13.18 -14.42
N THR A 261 -9.71 -12.49 -15.54
CA THR A 261 -10.92 -12.65 -16.37
C THR A 261 -11.05 -14.07 -16.90
N GLY A 262 -9.96 -14.69 -17.39
CA GLY A 262 -9.99 -16.07 -17.87
C GLY A 262 -10.31 -17.09 -16.77
N LEU A 263 -9.85 -16.85 -15.54
CA LEU A 263 -10.07 -17.76 -14.41
C LEU A 263 -11.42 -17.56 -13.71
N THR A 264 -11.97 -16.34 -13.72
CA THR A 264 -13.12 -15.97 -12.87
C THR A 264 -14.31 -15.40 -13.63
N GLY A 265 -14.13 -14.99 -14.89
CA GLY A 265 -15.11 -14.20 -15.65
C GLY A 265 -15.24 -12.74 -15.21
N ALA A 266 -14.50 -12.29 -14.19
CA ALA A 266 -14.58 -10.92 -13.72
C ALA A 266 -14.04 -9.93 -14.76
N VAL A 267 -14.81 -8.89 -15.05
CA VAL A 267 -14.41 -7.81 -15.97
C VAL A 267 -13.66 -6.73 -15.16
N PRO A 268 -12.41 -6.39 -15.54
CA PRO A 268 -11.67 -5.34 -14.84
C PRO A 268 -12.37 -3.99 -14.99
N ARG A 269 -12.46 -3.22 -13.89
CA ARG A 269 -13.02 -1.86 -13.87
C ARG A 269 -14.46 -1.76 -14.41
N SER A 270 -15.25 -2.82 -14.20
CA SER A 270 -16.62 -2.93 -14.71
C SER A 270 -17.59 -1.83 -14.22
N ASN A 271 -17.24 -1.13 -13.15
CA ASN A 271 -18.05 -0.10 -12.49
C ASN A 271 -17.38 1.28 -12.47
N ASP A 272 -16.31 1.49 -13.24
CA ASP A 272 -15.62 2.78 -13.29
C ASP A 272 -16.52 3.88 -13.83
N GLN A 273 -17.38 3.58 -14.81
CA GLN A 273 -18.36 4.55 -15.35
C GLN A 273 -19.30 5.10 -14.28
N THR A 274 -19.79 4.22 -13.40
CA THR A 274 -20.76 4.56 -12.34
C THR A 274 -20.12 5.32 -11.17
N LEU A 275 -18.82 5.10 -10.91
CA LEU A 275 -18.11 5.70 -9.77
C LEU A 275 -17.27 6.92 -10.14
N LEU A 276 -16.73 6.97 -11.35
CA LEU A 276 -15.87 8.05 -11.86
C LEU A 276 -16.61 8.99 -12.83
N GLY A 277 -17.86 8.69 -13.20
CA GLY A 277 -18.68 9.55 -14.07
C GLY A 277 -18.24 9.54 -15.53
N LYS A 278 -18.04 8.35 -16.11
CA LYS A 278 -17.74 8.18 -17.54
C LYS A 278 -18.92 7.61 -18.31
#